data_AF-A0A444YNJ8-F1
#
_entry.id   AF-A0A444YNJ8-F1
#
_cell.length_a   1.000
_cell.length_b   1.000
_cell.length_c   1.000
_cell.angle_alpha   90.00
_cell.angle_beta   90.00
_cell.angle_gamma   90.00
#
_symmetry.space_group_name_H-M   'P 1'
#
loop_
_entity.id
_entity.type
_entity.pdbx_description
1 polymer ?
#
loop_
_entity_poly.entity_id
_entity_poly.type
_entity_poly.pdbx_seq_one_letter_code
_entity_poly.pdbx_strand_id
1 'polypeptide(L)'
;MQTVEELVESCTTIIWTASALHTAVNFGQYPYGGLILNRPTLSRRLLPEQGTAEYEEMVKSHQKAYLRTITPKLETLIDLTTIEILSKHASDEVYLGERDNPHWTFDSRALQAFHRFGNKLSEIEEKLTQKNKDGRLSNRIGPVELPYTLLHPTSNEGLTFRGVPNSISI
;
A
#
# COMPACT_ATOMS: atom_id res chain seq x y z
N MET A 1 28.77 -13.70 -3.39
CA MET A 1 29.21 -12.31 -3.19
C MET A 1 30.71 -12.23 -3.43
N GLN A 2 31.07 -12.08 -4.71
CA GLN A 2 32.44 -12.08 -5.24
C GLN A 2 32.86 -10.71 -5.82
N THR A 3 31.90 -9.82 -6.13
CA THR A 3 32.17 -8.47 -6.66
C THR A 3 31.45 -7.38 -5.85
N VAL A 4 31.89 -6.13 -5.98
CA VAL A 4 31.20 -4.97 -5.40
C VAL A 4 29.82 -4.79 -6.00
N GLU A 5 29.65 -5.09 -7.30
CA GLU A 5 28.37 -5.02 -8.00
C GLU A 5 27.36 -6.00 -7.41
N GLU A 6 27.76 -7.26 -7.16
CA GLU A 6 26.91 -8.25 -6.50
C GLU A 6 26.46 -7.80 -5.10
N LEU A 7 27.35 -7.13 -4.35
CA LEU A 7 27.01 -6.57 -3.03
C LEU A 7 25.98 -5.43 -3.16
N VAL A 8 26.19 -4.51 -4.10
CA VAL A 8 25.28 -3.39 -4.34
C VAL A 8 23.89 -3.90 -4.75
N GLU A 9 23.83 -4.86 -5.67
CA GLU A 9 22.58 -5.45 -6.13
C GLU A 9 21.85 -6.16 -4.98
N SER A 10 22.58 -6.95 -4.20
CA SER A 10 22.01 -7.70 -3.07
C SER A 10 21.43 -6.75 -2.01
N CYS A 11 22.21 -5.74 -1.59
CA CYS A 11 21.75 -4.78 -0.59
C CYS A 11 20.59 -3.92 -1.11
N THR A 12 20.64 -3.48 -2.36
CA THR A 12 19.56 -2.68 -2.97
C THR A 12 18.27 -3.48 -3.03
N THR A 13 18.34 -4.75 -3.42
CA THR A 13 17.18 -5.66 -3.45
C THR A 13 16.59 -5.86 -2.05
N ILE A 14 17.43 -6.06 -1.04
CA ILE A 14 16.97 -6.21 0.36
C ILE A 14 16.26 -4.94 0.83
N ILE A 15 16.89 -3.77 0.62
CA ILE A 15 16.31 -2.48 1.02
C ILE A 15 15.00 -2.23 0.28
N TRP A 16 14.95 -2.48 -1.03
CA TRP A 16 13.75 -2.32 -1.85
C TRP A 16 12.60 -3.20 -1.37
N THR A 17 12.87 -4.49 -1.12
CA THR A 17 11.86 -5.44 -0.65
C THR A 17 11.32 -5.05 0.72
N ALA A 18 12.22 -4.66 1.63
CA ALA A 18 11.85 -4.30 3.00
C ALA A 18 11.10 -2.97 3.10
N SER A 19 11.32 -2.03 2.18
CA SER A 19 10.71 -0.70 2.21
C SER A 19 9.63 -0.54 1.12
N ALA A 20 9.98 0.02 -0.02
CA ALA A 20 9.04 0.46 -1.05
C ALA A 20 8.14 -0.66 -1.60
N LEU A 21 8.65 -1.89 -1.78
CA LEU A 21 7.82 -3.00 -2.24
C LEU A 21 6.75 -3.36 -1.22
N HIS A 22 7.17 -3.55 0.04
CA HIS A 22 6.25 -3.81 1.14
C HIS A 22 5.18 -2.72 1.24
N THR A 23 5.59 -1.45 1.25
CA THR A 23 4.68 -0.30 1.27
C THR A 23 3.64 -0.35 0.16
N ALA A 24 4.07 -0.62 -1.08
CA ALA A 24 3.20 -0.63 -2.25
C ALA A 24 2.10 -1.70 -2.20
N VAL A 25 2.32 -2.79 -1.49
CA VAL A 25 1.36 -3.89 -1.35
C VAL A 25 0.61 -3.88 0.00
N ASN A 26 1.09 -3.10 0.97
CA ASN A 26 0.58 -3.14 2.34
C ASN A 26 -0.38 -1.99 2.67
N PHE A 27 0.05 -0.73 2.62
CA PHE A 27 -0.74 0.40 3.12
C PHE A 27 -1.95 0.78 2.24
N GLY A 28 -2.13 0.09 1.12
CA GLY A 28 -3.33 0.18 0.28
C GLY A 28 -4.44 -0.79 0.69
N GLN A 29 -4.19 -1.71 1.63
CA GLN A 29 -5.14 -2.77 1.97
C GLN A 29 -6.49 -2.22 2.44
N TYR A 30 -6.54 -1.37 3.47
CA TYR A 30 -7.80 -0.76 3.91
C TYR A 30 -8.29 0.37 2.99
N PRO A 31 -7.45 1.28 2.47
CA PRO A 31 -7.91 2.31 1.52
C PRO A 31 -8.66 1.75 0.31
N TYR A 32 -8.22 0.61 -0.25
CA TYR A 32 -8.95 -0.05 -1.33
C TYR A 32 -9.94 -1.11 -0.85
N GLY A 33 -9.62 -1.87 0.19
CA GLY A 33 -10.38 -3.04 0.65
C GLY A 33 -11.39 -2.76 1.77
N GLY A 34 -11.38 -1.57 2.35
CA GLY A 34 -12.30 -1.12 3.40
C GLY A 34 -13.78 -1.20 3.00
N LEU A 35 -14.04 -1.24 1.69
CA LEU A 35 -15.32 -1.61 1.10
C LEU A 35 -15.22 -3.03 0.53
N ILE A 36 -15.81 -4.02 1.22
CA ILE A 36 -15.72 -5.45 0.83
C ILE A 36 -16.23 -5.73 -0.59
N LEU A 37 -17.10 -4.88 -1.13
CA LEU A 37 -17.59 -4.99 -2.50
C LEU A 37 -16.48 -4.79 -3.54
N ASN A 38 -15.47 -3.96 -3.22
CA ASN A 38 -14.34 -3.64 -4.10
C ASN A 38 -13.25 -4.70 -4.07
N ARG A 39 -13.02 -5.34 -2.90
CA ARG A 39 -12.00 -6.38 -2.71
C ARG A 39 -12.58 -7.57 -1.93
N PRO A 40 -13.51 -8.34 -2.51
CA PRO A 40 -14.04 -9.53 -1.85
C PRO A 40 -12.91 -10.55 -1.65
N THR A 41 -12.84 -11.12 -0.45
CA THR A 41 -11.81 -12.09 -0.04
C THR A 41 -12.21 -13.54 -0.32
N LEU A 42 -13.52 -13.79 -0.49
CA LEU A 42 -14.10 -15.10 -0.76
C LEU A 42 -15.22 -15.02 -1.81
N SER A 43 -15.40 -16.11 -2.55
CA SER A 43 -16.56 -16.38 -3.40
C SER A 43 -17.23 -17.69 -2.98
N ARG A 44 -18.54 -17.67 -2.72
CA ARG A 44 -19.29 -18.77 -2.08
C ARG A 44 -20.17 -19.61 -2.99
N ARG A 45 -20.40 -19.16 -4.22
CA ARG A 45 -21.17 -19.90 -5.24
C ARG A 45 -20.70 -19.52 -6.64
N LEU A 46 -20.92 -20.44 -7.57
CA LEU A 46 -20.71 -20.22 -9.01
C LEU A 46 -21.85 -19.36 -9.59
N LEU A 47 -21.74 -19.03 -10.88
CA LEU A 47 -22.83 -18.38 -11.61
C LEU A 47 -24.06 -19.29 -11.64
N PRO A 48 -25.27 -18.76 -11.40
CA PRO A 48 -26.49 -19.57 -11.44
C PRO A 48 -26.91 -19.87 -12.87
N GLU A 49 -27.46 -21.06 -13.10
CA GLU A 49 -28.03 -21.47 -14.39
C GLU A 49 -29.39 -20.82 -14.64
N GLN A 50 -29.71 -20.56 -15.91
CA GLN A 50 -31.00 -19.97 -16.29
C GLN A 50 -32.18 -20.88 -15.84
N GLY A 51 -33.22 -20.25 -15.29
CA GLY A 51 -34.39 -20.97 -14.75
C GLY A 51 -34.27 -21.39 -13.28
N THR A 52 -33.13 -21.14 -12.61
CA THR A 52 -32.98 -21.33 -11.16
C THR A 52 -33.51 -20.14 -10.37
N ALA A 53 -33.83 -20.37 -9.08
CA ALA A 53 -34.25 -19.29 -8.18
C ALA A 53 -33.12 -18.25 -7.95
N GLU A 54 -31.88 -18.69 -7.98
CA GLU A 54 -30.69 -17.85 -7.85
C GLU A 54 -30.49 -16.97 -9.10
N TYR A 55 -30.80 -17.48 -10.29
CA TYR A 55 -30.81 -16.67 -11.52
C TYR A 55 -31.90 -15.59 -11.44
N GLU A 56 -33.09 -15.94 -10.97
CA GLU A 56 -34.17 -14.97 -10.73
C GLU A 56 -33.79 -13.92 -9.67
N GLU A 57 -33.04 -14.29 -8.61
CA GLU A 57 -32.49 -13.35 -7.63
C GLU A 57 -31.53 -12.35 -8.29
N MET A 58 -30.67 -12.79 -9.20
CA MET A 58 -29.75 -11.92 -9.93
C MET A 58 -30.49 -10.88 -10.79
N VAL A 59 -31.56 -11.30 -11.48
CA VAL A 59 -32.39 -10.40 -12.31
C VAL A 59 -33.16 -9.40 -11.45
N LYS A 60 -33.79 -9.86 -10.36
CA LYS A 60 -34.66 -9.02 -9.51
C LYS A 60 -33.89 -8.19 -8.48
N SER A 61 -32.72 -8.66 -8.05
CA SER A 61 -31.95 -8.09 -6.94
C SER A 61 -30.45 -8.39 -7.08
N HIS A 62 -29.82 -7.81 -8.10
CA HIS A 62 -28.39 -7.98 -8.37
C HIS A 62 -27.49 -7.68 -7.16
N GLN A 63 -27.82 -6.69 -6.32
CA GLN A 63 -27.07 -6.37 -5.10
C GLN A 63 -27.10 -7.53 -4.09
N LYS A 64 -28.29 -8.11 -3.86
CA LYS A 64 -28.44 -9.27 -2.97
C LYS A 64 -27.72 -10.49 -3.55
N ALA A 65 -27.81 -10.68 -4.87
CA ALA A 65 -27.11 -11.76 -5.54
C ALA A 65 -25.59 -11.64 -5.38
N TYR A 66 -25.03 -10.42 -5.53
CA TYR A 66 -23.61 -10.14 -5.32
C TYR A 66 -23.19 -10.39 -3.87
N LEU A 67 -23.94 -9.85 -2.89
CA LEU A 67 -23.68 -10.05 -1.46
C LEU A 67 -23.74 -11.52 -1.02
N ARG A 68 -24.61 -12.33 -1.62
CA ARG A 68 -24.65 -13.78 -1.38
C ARG A 68 -23.47 -14.53 -2.00
N THR A 69 -22.87 -13.98 -3.05
CA THR A 69 -21.72 -14.58 -3.73
C THR A 69 -20.41 -14.24 -3.02
N ILE A 70 -20.19 -13.01 -2.58
CA ILE A 70 -18.93 -12.60 -1.95
C ILE A 70 -18.84 -12.99 -0.46
N THR A 71 -17.73 -12.61 0.19
CA THR A 71 -17.45 -12.78 1.63
C THR A 71 -18.69 -12.54 2.52
N PRO A 72 -19.07 -13.49 3.40
CA PRO A 72 -20.17 -13.27 4.33
C PRO A 72 -19.86 -12.18 5.35
N LYS A 73 -20.91 -11.73 6.04
CA LYS A 73 -20.86 -10.57 6.93
C LYS A 73 -19.87 -10.75 8.10
N LEU A 74 -19.81 -11.93 8.71
CA LEU A 74 -18.96 -12.14 9.88
C LEU A 74 -17.47 -12.09 9.50
N GLU A 75 -17.10 -12.81 8.45
CA GLU A 75 -15.75 -12.84 7.89
C GLU A 75 -15.35 -11.46 7.37
N THR A 76 -16.30 -10.71 6.78
CA THR A 76 -16.07 -9.31 6.39
C THR A 76 -15.65 -8.46 7.58
N LEU A 77 -16.30 -8.60 8.74
CA LEU A 77 -15.93 -7.80 9.92
C LEU A 77 -14.51 -8.13 10.39
N ILE A 78 -14.13 -9.41 10.37
CA ILE A 78 -12.78 -9.86 10.72
C ILE A 78 -11.76 -9.28 9.73
N ASP A 79 -12.01 -9.47 8.43
CA ASP A 79 -11.12 -9.00 7.35
C ASP A 79 -10.91 -7.48 7.43
N LEU A 80 -11.98 -6.71 7.57
CA LEU A 80 -11.93 -5.25 7.64
C LEU A 80 -11.15 -4.77 8.86
N THR A 81 -11.39 -5.36 10.04
CA THR A 81 -10.63 -5.01 11.25
C THR A 81 -9.15 -5.38 11.10
N THR A 82 -8.83 -6.51 10.50
CA THR A 82 -7.44 -6.91 10.25
C THR A 82 -6.75 -5.92 9.32
N ILE A 83 -7.29 -5.66 8.13
CA ILE A 83 -6.61 -4.77 7.17
C ILE A 83 -6.58 -3.32 7.64
N GLU A 84 -7.49 -2.89 8.52
CA GLU A 84 -7.42 -1.57 9.16
C GLU A 84 -6.19 -1.45 10.05
N ILE A 85 -5.89 -2.49 10.85
CA ILE A 85 -4.68 -2.54 11.69
C ILE A 85 -3.43 -2.56 10.79
N LEU A 86 -3.43 -3.41 9.77
CA LEU A 86 -2.27 -3.57 8.87
C LEU A 86 -1.98 -2.31 8.03
N SER A 87 -2.95 -1.41 7.85
CA SER A 87 -2.78 -0.21 7.01
C SER A 87 -2.42 1.06 7.81
N LYS A 88 -2.15 0.95 9.12
CA LYS A 88 -1.89 2.09 10.00
C LYS A 88 -0.40 2.22 10.30
N HIS A 89 0.15 3.41 10.09
CA HIS A 89 1.48 3.76 10.56
C HIS A 89 1.47 3.98 12.07
N ALA A 90 2.46 3.40 12.76
CA ALA A 90 2.73 3.70 14.16
C ALA A 90 3.30 5.13 14.31
N SER A 91 3.19 5.69 15.52
CA SER A 91 3.65 7.05 15.83
C SER A 91 5.18 7.15 15.93
N ASP A 92 5.84 6.03 16.19
CA ASP A 92 7.28 5.84 16.33
C ASP A 92 7.92 5.19 15.10
N GLU A 93 7.22 5.17 13.96
CA GLU A 93 7.74 4.64 12.70
C GLU A 93 8.97 5.42 12.22
N VAL A 94 9.92 4.70 11.59
CA VAL A 94 11.13 5.27 10.99
C VAL A 94 11.05 5.10 9.47
N TYR A 95 10.89 6.21 8.77
CA TYR A 95 10.69 6.21 7.32
C TYR A 95 12.00 6.08 6.53
N LEU A 96 11.87 5.73 5.27
CA LEU A 96 12.99 5.61 4.34
C LEU A 96 13.70 6.97 4.21
N GLY A 97 15.00 6.97 4.47
CA GLY A 97 15.80 8.19 4.55
C GLY A 97 15.97 8.73 5.97
N GLU A 98 15.38 8.08 6.96
CA GLU A 98 15.52 8.39 8.39
C GLU A 98 16.25 7.27 9.14
N ARG A 99 16.80 7.61 10.31
CA ARG A 99 17.31 6.66 11.29
C ARG A 99 16.90 7.08 12.70
N ASP A 100 16.73 6.09 13.56
CA ASP A 100 16.41 6.21 14.98
C ASP A 100 17.48 6.96 15.79
N ASN A 101 18.75 6.85 15.40
CA ASN A 101 19.87 7.52 16.05
C ASN A 101 20.74 8.29 15.05
N PRO A 102 20.96 9.61 15.22
CA PRO A 102 21.79 10.41 14.32
C PRO A 102 23.29 10.06 14.36
N HIS A 103 23.74 9.34 15.39
CA HIS A 103 25.13 8.92 15.60
C HIS A 103 25.33 7.41 15.36
N TRP A 104 24.54 6.82 14.45
CA TRP A 104 24.66 5.41 14.04
C TRP A 104 26.03 5.05 13.44
N THR A 105 26.82 6.05 13.04
CA THR A 105 28.24 5.91 12.66
C THR A 105 28.98 7.23 12.89
N PHE A 106 30.30 7.16 13.03
CA PHE A 106 31.19 8.32 13.09
C PHE A 106 31.87 8.63 11.74
N ASP A 107 31.68 7.82 10.70
CA ASP A 107 32.22 8.12 9.36
C ASP A 107 31.40 9.23 8.70
N SER A 108 32.01 10.42 8.58
CA SER A 108 31.39 11.61 7.99
C SER A 108 30.96 11.41 6.54
N ARG A 109 31.65 10.55 5.76
CA ARG A 109 31.28 10.27 4.37
C ARG A 109 29.98 9.48 4.29
N ALA A 110 29.80 8.51 5.19
CA ALA A 110 28.58 7.73 5.28
C ALA A 110 27.39 8.62 5.70
N LEU A 111 27.58 9.49 6.69
CA LEU A 111 26.56 10.46 7.11
C LEU A 111 26.17 11.43 5.98
N GLN A 112 27.14 11.98 5.24
CA GLN A 112 26.88 12.84 4.10
C GLN A 112 26.16 12.11 2.96
N ALA A 113 26.50 10.85 2.69
CA ALA A 113 25.82 10.03 1.69
C ALA A 113 24.36 9.78 2.09
N PHE A 114 24.10 9.47 3.37
CA PHE A 114 22.75 9.29 3.89
C PHE A 114 21.91 10.58 3.83
N HIS A 115 22.51 11.74 4.14
CA HIS A 115 21.84 13.03 3.97
C HIS A 115 21.46 13.32 2.50
N ARG A 116 22.36 13.00 1.54
CA ARG A 116 22.03 13.12 0.11
C ARG A 116 20.89 12.18 -0.30
N PHE A 117 20.82 10.98 0.28
CA PHE A 117 19.72 10.04 0.05
C PHE A 117 18.38 10.62 0.54
N GLY A 118 18.31 11.12 1.77
CA GLY A 118 17.12 11.79 2.30
C GLY A 118 16.66 12.98 1.44
N ASN A 119 17.59 13.88 1.07
CA ASN A 119 17.27 14.99 0.16
C ASN A 119 16.70 14.51 -1.18
N LYS A 120 17.25 13.40 -1.72
CA LYS A 120 16.78 12.84 -2.98
C LYS A 120 15.35 12.32 -2.87
N LEU A 121 14.99 11.73 -1.74
CA LEU A 121 13.63 11.27 -1.49
C LEU A 121 12.64 12.44 -1.42
N SER A 122 13.01 13.55 -0.77
CA SER A 122 12.18 14.77 -0.77
C SER A 122 11.93 15.31 -2.18
N GLU A 123 12.97 15.37 -3.04
CA GLU A 123 12.80 15.75 -4.44
C GLU A 123 11.86 14.80 -5.21
N ILE A 124 11.93 13.49 -4.91
CA ILE A 124 11.05 12.49 -5.53
C ILE A 124 9.61 12.71 -5.08
N GLU A 125 9.38 12.98 -3.80
CA GLU A 125 8.05 13.25 -3.26
C GLU A 125 7.37 14.44 -3.95
N GLU A 126 8.11 15.53 -4.14
CA GLU A 126 7.63 16.69 -4.88
C GLU A 126 7.24 16.31 -6.31
N LYS A 127 8.07 15.52 -7.01
CA LYS A 127 7.76 15.02 -8.36
C LYS A 127 6.52 14.14 -8.38
N LEU A 128 6.35 13.24 -7.41
CA LEU A 128 5.15 12.39 -7.30
C LEU A 128 3.90 13.24 -7.05
N THR A 129 4.01 14.28 -6.22
CA THR A 129 2.95 15.24 -5.97
C THR A 129 2.56 16.00 -7.23
N GLN A 130 3.52 16.44 -8.04
CA GLN A 130 3.22 17.08 -9.33
C GLN A 130 2.57 16.10 -10.31
N LYS A 131 3.03 14.84 -10.35
CA LYS A 131 2.40 13.80 -11.18
C LYS A 131 0.95 13.55 -10.78
N ASN A 132 0.62 13.61 -9.49
CA ASN A 132 -0.76 13.49 -9.02
C ASN A 132 -1.63 14.71 -9.34
N LYS A 133 -1.03 15.86 -9.69
CA LYS A 133 -1.76 17.08 -10.12
C LYS A 133 -1.87 17.23 -11.63
N ASP A 134 -1.11 16.45 -12.40
CA ASP A 134 -1.14 16.49 -13.86
C ASP A 134 -2.42 15.82 -14.39
N GLY A 135 -3.35 16.64 -14.90
CA GLY A 135 -4.62 16.16 -15.45
C GLY A 135 -4.49 15.21 -16.64
N ARG A 136 -3.30 15.13 -17.28
CA ARG A 136 -3.01 14.14 -18.33
C ARG A 136 -2.77 12.73 -17.77
N LEU A 137 -2.44 12.61 -16.48
CA LEU A 137 -2.16 11.36 -15.78
C LEU A 137 -3.37 10.88 -14.96
N SER A 138 -4.55 10.84 -15.60
CA SER A 138 -5.83 10.50 -14.95
C SER A 138 -5.83 9.12 -14.28
N ASN A 139 -4.99 8.18 -14.77
CA ASN A 139 -4.80 6.86 -14.18
C ASN A 139 -4.24 6.89 -12.75
N ARG A 140 -3.69 8.03 -12.30
CA ARG A 140 -3.17 8.21 -10.94
C ARG A 140 -4.25 8.53 -9.90
N ILE A 141 -5.46 8.85 -10.35
CA ILE A 141 -6.58 9.28 -9.49
C ILE A 141 -7.81 8.40 -9.76
N GLY A 142 -8.15 8.22 -11.04
CA GLY A 142 -9.32 7.47 -11.47
C GLY A 142 -10.65 8.11 -11.07
N PRO A 143 -11.77 7.41 -11.31
CA PRO A 143 -13.12 7.91 -10.99
C PRO A 143 -13.42 7.94 -9.48
N VAL A 144 -12.58 7.32 -8.66
CA VAL A 144 -12.70 7.29 -7.20
C VAL A 144 -12.02 8.49 -6.52
N GLU A 145 -11.45 9.41 -7.31
CA GLU A 145 -10.80 10.63 -6.82
C GLU A 145 -9.72 10.37 -5.75
N LEU A 146 -8.97 9.26 -5.89
CA LEU A 146 -7.94 8.84 -4.93
C LEU A 146 -6.54 8.95 -5.55
N PRO A 147 -5.79 10.03 -5.30
CA PRO A 147 -4.42 10.17 -5.81
C PRO A 147 -3.50 9.07 -5.31
N TYR A 148 -2.69 8.49 -6.21
CA TYR A 148 -1.73 7.46 -5.85
C TYR A 148 -0.56 8.03 -5.04
N THR A 149 -0.62 7.85 -3.71
CA THR A 149 0.37 8.37 -2.75
C THR A 149 1.14 7.30 -1.99
N LEU A 150 0.90 6.00 -2.24
CA LEU A 150 1.55 4.91 -1.52
C LEU A 150 3.08 4.99 -1.50
N LEU A 151 3.69 5.49 -2.59
CA LEU A 151 5.15 5.62 -2.71
C LEU A 151 5.68 7.03 -2.40
N HIS A 152 4.88 7.88 -1.75
CA HIS A 152 5.41 9.09 -1.12
C HIS A 152 6.27 8.68 0.09
N PRO A 153 7.55 9.10 0.17
CA PRO A 153 8.45 8.68 1.25
C PRO A 153 7.94 8.99 2.65
N THR A 154 7.31 10.15 2.87
CA THR A 154 6.90 10.61 4.20
C THR A 154 5.42 10.39 4.50
N SER A 155 5.11 10.20 5.79
CA SER A 155 3.74 10.17 6.33
C SER A 155 3.69 10.63 7.79
N ASN A 156 2.48 10.91 8.26
CA ASN A 156 2.16 10.99 9.67
C ASN A 156 1.68 9.62 10.19
N GLU A 157 1.48 9.50 11.50
CA GLU A 157 0.83 8.35 12.13
C GLU A 157 -0.59 8.10 11.58
N GLY A 158 -1.04 6.85 11.67
CA GLY A 158 -2.40 6.45 11.31
C GLY A 158 -2.57 5.96 9.87
N LEU A 159 -3.81 6.00 9.38
CA LEU A 159 -4.21 5.44 8.09
C LEU A 159 -4.17 6.51 7.00
N THR A 160 -3.04 6.64 6.32
CA THR A 160 -2.73 7.81 5.49
C THR A 160 -2.65 7.53 3.99
N PHE A 161 -2.57 6.24 3.58
CA PHE A 161 -2.35 5.83 2.18
C PHE A 161 -1.06 6.38 1.56
N ARG A 162 -0.03 6.62 2.37
CA ARG A 162 1.29 7.15 1.98
C ARG A 162 2.34 6.84 3.05
N GLY A 163 3.62 7.03 2.73
CA GLY A 163 4.72 6.81 3.66
C GLY A 163 5.42 5.49 3.39
N VAL A 164 6.75 5.53 3.27
CA VAL A 164 7.57 4.36 3.01
C VAL A 164 8.43 4.07 4.25
N PRO A 165 8.05 3.14 5.14
CA PRO A 165 8.90 2.70 6.24
C PRO A 165 10.23 2.09 5.76
N ASN A 166 11.22 2.06 6.65
CA ASN A 166 12.48 1.37 6.38
C ASN A 166 12.33 -0.16 6.28
N SER A 167 11.30 -0.73 6.89
CA SER A 167 11.17 -2.17 7.11
C SER A 167 9.74 -2.68 6.96
N ILE A 168 9.58 -3.99 7.10
CA ILE A 168 8.29 -4.69 7.18
C ILE A 168 7.81 -4.54 8.64
N SER A 169 7.34 -3.35 8.99
CA SER A 169 6.99 -2.94 10.36
C SER A 169 5.50 -2.89 10.62
N ILE A 170 4.67 -2.60 9.60
CA ILE A 170 3.28 -3.06 9.49
C ILE A 170 2.73 -2.78 8.10
#